data_AF-A0A6I3SV59-F1
#
_entry.id   AF-A0A6I3SV59-F1
#
_cell.length_a   1.000
_cell.length_b   1.000
_cell.length_c   1.000
_cell.angle_alpha   90.00
_cell.angle_beta   90.00
_cell.angle_gamma   90.00
#
_symmetry.space_group_name_H-M   'P 1'
#
loop_
_entity.id
_entity.type
_entity.pdbx_description
1 polymer ?
#
loop_
_entity_poly.entity_id
_entity_poly.type
_entity_poly.pdbx_seq_one_letter_code
_entity_poly.pdbx_strand_id
1 'polypeptide(L)' 'MTTIEISLPKDLAEEAGELGLLKSQVVAELLRDEIRRRTFADLLAHAGDDLAVDDLMVPEERGRGRRRKIV' A
#
# COMPACT_ATOMS: atom_id res chain seq x y z
N MET A 1 25.41 3.76 13.38
CA MET A 1 25.09 2.66 12.45
C MET A 1 24.65 1.49 13.30
N THR A 2 23.49 0.92 13.02
CA THR A 2 22.93 -0.20 13.79
C THR A 2 22.98 -1.44 12.91
N THR A 3 23.43 -2.55 13.47
CA THR A 3 23.48 -3.85 12.78
C THR A 3 22.32 -4.70 13.27
N ILE A 4 21.63 -5.35 12.34
CA ILE A 4 20.53 -6.28 12.62
C ILE A 4 20.93 -7.64 12.05
N GLU A 5 20.81 -8.67 12.88
CA GLU A 5 20.99 -10.07 12.46
C GLU A 5 19.60 -10.72 12.35
N ILE A 6 19.38 -11.45 11.26
CA ILE A 6 18.09 -12.06 10.96
C ILE A 6 18.34 -13.52 10.58
N SER A 7 17.61 -14.43 11.22
CA SER A 7 17.58 -15.84 10.83
C SER A 7 16.43 -16.08 9.88
N LEU A 8 16.70 -16.70 8.75
CA LEU A 8 15.71 -17.06 7.75
C LEU A 8 15.66 -18.58 7.59
N PRO A 9 14.48 -19.16 7.30
CA PRO A 9 14.41 -20.53 6.79
C PRO A 9 15.30 -20.68 5.56
N LYS A 10 15.94 -21.85 5.43
CA LYS A 10 16.93 -22.11 4.38
C LYS A 10 16.38 -21.79 2.98
N ASP A 11 15.21 -22.32 2.65
CA ASP A 11 14.60 -22.16 1.32
C ASP A 11 14.33 -20.69 0.99
N LEU A 12 13.88 -19.90 1.97
CA LEU A 12 13.65 -18.48 1.81
C LEU A 12 14.95 -17.69 1.65
N ALA A 13 16.01 -18.09 2.36
CA ALA A 13 17.34 -17.48 2.21
C ALA A 13 17.94 -17.77 0.82
N GLU A 14 17.74 -18.98 0.29
CA GLU A 14 18.19 -19.35 -1.05
C GLU A 14 17.44 -18.53 -2.11
N GLU A 15 16.11 -18.50 -2.08
CA GLU A 15 15.31 -17.72 -3.02
C GLU A 15 15.63 -16.21 -2.95
N ALA A 16 15.68 -15.64 -1.75
CA ALA A 16 16.05 -14.23 -1.57
C ALA A 16 17.49 -13.94 -2.03
N GLY A 17 18.39 -14.91 -1.91
CA GLY A 17 19.75 -14.84 -2.40
C GLY A 17 19.81 -14.80 -3.93
N GLU A 18 19.09 -15.69 -4.60
CA GLU A 18 18.99 -15.75 -6.07
C GLU A 18 18.40 -14.47 -6.65
N LEU A 19 17.41 -13.88 -5.97
CA LEU A 19 16.79 -12.61 -6.35
C LEU A 19 17.63 -11.37 -5.95
N GLY A 20 18.75 -11.56 -5.25
CA GLY A 20 19.64 -10.48 -4.81
C GLY A 20 19.05 -9.60 -3.70
N LEU A 21 18.01 -10.06 -3.02
CA LEU A 21 17.27 -9.33 -1.99
C LEU A 21 18.03 -9.27 -0.65
N LEU A 22 19.02 -10.13 -0.44
CA LEU A 22 19.84 -10.16 0.78
C LEU A 22 20.93 -9.07 0.84
N LYS A 23 21.06 -8.24 -0.21
CA LYS A 23 21.97 -7.08 -0.17
C LYS A 23 21.48 -6.08 0.88
N SER A 24 22.38 -5.57 1.72
CA SER A 24 22.01 -4.69 2.84
C SER A 24 21.21 -3.46 2.42
N GLN A 25 21.47 -2.92 1.22
CA GLN A 25 20.70 -1.80 0.66
C GLN A 25 19.25 -2.20 0.34
N VAL A 26 19.05 -3.36 -0.26
CA VAL A 26 17.72 -3.87 -0.63
C VAL A 26 16.91 -4.24 0.60
N VAL A 27 17.53 -4.89 1.59
CA VAL A 27 16.88 -5.18 2.89
C VAL A 27 16.44 -3.88 3.58
N ALA A 28 17.26 -2.83 3.53
CA ALA A 28 16.90 -1.54 4.12
C ALA A 28 15.70 -0.88 3.41
N GLU A 29 15.61 -0.99 2.09
CA GLU A 29 14.45 -0.49 1.32
C GLU A 29 13.19 -1.28 1.64
N LEU A 30 13.25 -2.61 1.65
CA LEU A 30 12.13 -3.47 2.00
C LEU A 30 11.61 -3.17 3.41
N LEU A 31 12.51 -2.96 4.37
CA LEU A 31 12.13 -2.58 5.74
C LEU A 31 11.46 -1.19 5.79
N ARG A 32 11.96 -0.21 5.04
CA ARG A 32 11.34 1.13 4.98
C ARG A 32 9.94 1.07 4.38
N ASP A 33 9.78 0.32 3.30
CA ASP A 33 8.50 0.16 2.63
C ASP A 33 7.50 -0.54 3.56
N GLU A 34 7.95 -1.56 4.30
CA GLU A 34 7.10 -2.25 5.25
C GLU A 34 6.70 -1.37 6.44
N ILE A 35 7.65 -0.62 7.02
CA ILE A 35 7.34 0.36 8.08
C ILE A 35 6.28 1.35 7.57
N ARG A 36 6.48 1.89 6.37
CA ARG A 36 5.54 2.84 5.77
C ARG A 36 4.16 2.21 5.58
N ARG A 37 4.09 1.00 5.01
CA ARG A 37 2.82 0.26 4.83
C ARG A 37 2.09 0.05 6.14
N ARG A 38 2.79 -0.36 7.21
CA ARG A 38 2.20 -0.55 8.54
C ARG A 38 1.71 0.76 9.14
N THR A 39 2.50 1.83 9.08
CA THR A 39 2.06 3.15 9.55
C THR A 39 0.80 3.61 8.81
N PHE A 40 0.71 3.43 7.50
CA PHE A 40 -0.51 3.76 6.75
C PHE A 40 -1.69 2.87 7.14
N ALA A 41 -1.48 1.56 7.31
CA ALA A 41 -2.52 0.64 7.75
C ALA A 41 -3.04 1.00 9.14
N ASP A 42 -2.16 1.35 10.07
CA ASP A 42 -2.50 1.78 11.43
C ASP A 42 -3.26 3.12 11.41
N LEU A 43 -2.81 4.08 10.59
CA LEU A 43 -3.52 5.35 10.39
C LEU A 43 -4.91 5.15 9.78
N LEU A 44 -5.07 4.26 8.80
CA LEU A 44 -6.38 3.91 8.23
C LEU A 44 -7.28 3.19 9.24
N ALA A 45 -6.71 2.28 10.03
CA ALA A 45 -7.45 1.58 11.08
C ALA A 45 -7.91 2.54 12.20
N HIS A 46 -7.17 3.62 12.45
CA HIS A 46 -7.53 4.63 13.46
C HIS A 46 -8.33 5.80 12.89
N ALA A 47 -8.25 6.06 11.58
CA ALA A 47 -9.08 7.03 10.87
C ALA A 47 -10.43 6.43 10.44
N GLY A 48 -10.56 5.11 10.38
CA GLY A 48 -11.80 4.41 10.04
C GLY A 48 -12.94 4.56 11.06
N ASP A 49 -12.64 5.04 12.28
CA ASP A 49 -13.67 5.40 13.27
C ASP A 49 -14.25 6.81 13.04
N ASP A 50 -13.55 7.69 12.30
CA ASP A 50 -13.97 9.08 12.02
C ASP A 50 -14.26 9.34 10.53
N LEU A 51 -13.82 8.44 9.64
CA LEU A 51 -14.06 8.47 8.20
C LEU A 51 -14.81 7.20 7.78
N ALA A 52 -15.97 6.97 8.40
CA ALA A 52 -17.05 6.32 7.68
C ALA A 52 -17.20 7.06 6.35
N VAL A 53 -16.67 6.43 5.31
CA VAL A 53 -16.71 6.78 3.89
C VAL A 53 -18.17 6.92 3.47
N ASP A 54 -18.77 8.05 3.81
CA ASP A 54 -19.70 8.72 2.92
C ASP A 54 -18.85 9.36 1.82
N ASP A 55 -19.30 9.24 0.58
CA ASP A 55 -18.72 9.87 -0.60
C ASP A 55 -17.63 9.11 -1.39
N LEU A 56 -17.80 7.79 -1.54
CA LEU A 56 -17.59 7.18 -2.86
C LEU A 56 -18.78 7.50 -3.80
N MET A 57 -19.13 8.79 -3.97
CA MET A 57 -19.81 9.22 -5.19
C MET A 57 -18.76 9.27 -6.30
N VAL A 58 -18.81 8.25 -7.14
CA VAL A 58 -18.14 8.14 -8.43
C VAL A 58 -18.27 9.45 -9.22
N PRO A 59 -17.19 10.06 -9.71
CA PRO A 59 -17.29 11.17 -10.64
C PRO A 59 -17.61 10.60 -12.03
N GLU A 60 -18.89 10.37 -12.33
CA GLU A 60 -19.31 10.10 -13.70
C GLU A 60 -19.38 11.43 -14.47
N GLU A 61 -18.56 11.48 -15.52
CA GLU A 61 -18.28 12.63 -16.35
C GLU A 61 -19.51 13.24 -17.05
N ARG A 62 -19.33 14.52 -17.41
CA ARG A 62 -20.19 15.31 -18.30
C ARG A 62 -20.50 14.57 -19.61
N GLY A 63 -21.74 14.09 -19.77
CA GLY A 63 -22.28 13.50 -21.00
C GLY A 63 -23.45 14.28 -21.61
N ARG A 64 -23.20 14.83 -22.79
CA ARG A 64 -24.06 15.63 -23.67
C ARG A 64 -25.44 15.00 -24.03
N GLY A 65 -26.52 15.72 -23.75
CA GLY A 65 -27.69 15.90 -24.64
C GLY A 65 -28.78 14.82 -24.76
N ARG A 66 -30.05 15.23 -24.58
CA ARG A 66 -31.15 15.03 -25.55
C ARG A 66 -32.47 15.68 -25.06
N ARG A 67 -33.12 16.35 -26.02
CA ARG A 67 -34.45 16.99 -25.96
C ARG A 67 -35.51 16.11 -25.29
N ARG A 68 -36.45 16.74 -24.55
CA ARG A 68 -37.89 16.51 -24.75
C ARG A 68 -38.77 17.59 -24.10
N LYS A 69 -39.79 17.96 -24.87
CA LYS A 69 -40.90 18.91 -24.65
C LYS A 69 -41.90 18.37 -23.61
N ILE A 70 -42.94 19.14 -23.29
CA ILE A 70 -44.22 18.82 -22.57
C ILE A 70 -44.21 19.49 -21.17
N VAL A 71 -45.18 20.32 -20.70
CA VAL A 71 -46.52 20.76 -21.13
C VAL A 71 -46.58 22.28 -21.10
#